data_AF-A0A6G1RKU4-F1
#
_entry.id   AF-A0A6G1RKU4-F1
#
_cell.length_a   1.000
_cell.length_b   1.000
_cell.length_c   1.000
_cell.angle_alpha   90.00
_cell.angle_beta   90.00
_cell.angle_gamma   90.00
#
_symmetry.space_group_name_H-M   'P 1'
#
loop_
_entity.id
_entity.type
_entity.pdbx_description
1 polymer ?
#
loop_
_entity_poly.entity_id
_entity_poly.type
_entity_poly.pdbx_seq_one_letter_code
_entity_poly.pdbx_strand_id
1 'polypeptide(L)'
;ILRAFPCRTRLGDAEAAGAVEEEICQSLFLRGLSLVGWYHSHPFSPALPSLHDIDAQMDYQLKLQGSGNGFQPCLALICGPYYHGNPGVESKISPFWVMPPPEQRPNDYGIPMDVEVAYIQDGFLTNDVLQEMTLLVEFYKGAPDLVKFQELWSQDQTYLDKLKGSLASRTPKDQSFTPILEQIY
;
A
#
# COMPACT_ATOMS: atom_id res chain seq x y z
N ILE A 1 -4.75 -11.73 0.54
CA ILE A 1 -3.54 -11.11 1.13
C ILE A 1 -3.66 -11.24 2.65
N LEU A 2 -2.62 -11.72 3.34
CA LEU A 2 -2.67 -11.94 4.80
C LEU A 2 -2.05 -10.80 5.60
N ARG A 3 -0.94 -10.21 5.12
CA ARG A 3 -0.27 -9.05 5.74
C ARG A 3 0.36 -8.17 4.67
N ALA A 4 0.53 -6.90 5.00
CA ALA A 4 1.34 -5.94 4.26
C ALA A 4 2.52 -5.49 5.12
N PHE A 5 3.67 -5.27 4.50
CA PHE A 5 4.90 -4.84 5.17
C PHE A 5 5.29 -3.48 4.60
N PRO A 6 5.34 -2.42 5.43
CA PRO A 6 5.69 -1.10 4.95
C PRO A 6 7.19 -0.96 4.72
N CYS A 7 7.57 -0.41 3.58
CA CYS A 7 8.96 -0.04 3.32
C CYS A 7 9.29 1.24 4.09
N ARG A 8 9.98 1.09 5.23
CA ARG A 8 10.50 2.22 6.02
C ARG A 8 11.74 2.82 5.34
N THR A 9 11.50 3.57 4.26
CA THR A 9 12.55 4.27 3.51
C THR A 9 12.14 5.71 3.20
N ARG A 10 13.12 6.55 2.86
CA ARG A 10 12.90 7.93 2.40
C ARG A 10 12.70 7.96 0.89
N LEU A 11 11.97 8.97 0.42
CA LEU A 11 11.76 9.16 -1.01
C LEU A 11 13.11 9.34 -1.74
N GLY A 12 13.40 8.44 -2.68
CA GLY A 12 14.61 8.49 -3.51
C GLY A 12 15.86 7.85 -2.90
N ASP A 13 15.77 7.24 -1.72
CA ASP A 13 16.90 6.54 -1.09
C ASP A 13 17.00 5.09 -1.60
N ALA A 14 17.68 4.92 -2.74
CA ALA A 14 17.84 3.62 -3.40
C ALA A 14 18.73 2.65 -2.62
N GLU A 15 19.69 3.15 -1.84
CA GLU A 15 20.58 2.31 -1.03
C GLU A 15 19.81 1.71 0.15
N ALA A 16 19.09 2.54 0.90
CA ALA A 16 18.24 2.06 1.98
C ALA A 16 17.10 1.17 1.48
N ALA A 17 16.55 1.45 0.29
CA ALA A 17 15.47 0.66 -0.29
C ALA A 17 15.85 -0.83 -0.47
N GLY A 18 17.06 -1.12 -0.96
CA GLY A 18 17.53 -2.50 -1.13
C GLY A 18 17.67 -3.25 0.19
N ALA A 19 18.22 -2.60 1.22
CA ALA A 19 18.35 -3.19 2.55
C ALA A 19 16.98 -3.46 3.21
N VAL A 20 16.03 -2.53 3.06
CA VAL A 20 14.66 -2.67 3.56
C VAL A 20 13.92 -3.80 2.85
N GLU A 21 14.09 -3.93 1.53
CA GLU A 21 13.51 -5.05 0.77
C GLU A 21 14.04 -6.40 1.27
N GLU A 22 15.35 -6.51 1.52
CA GLU A 22 15.95 -7.73 2.08
C GLU A 22 15.40 -8.06 3.48
N GLU A 23 15.29 -7.06 4.37
CA GLU A 23 14.69 -7.22 5.70
C GLU A 23 13.24 -7.73 5.61
N ILE A 24 12.44 -7.16 4.71
CA ILE A 24 11.06 -7.60 4.48
C ILE A 24 11.03 -9.03 3.95
N CYS A 25 11.92 -9.39 3.02
CA CYS A 25 12.01 -10.75 2.49
C CYS A 25 12.35 -11.77 3.58
N GLN A 26 13.31 -11.45 4.46
CA GLN A 26 13.65 -12.28 5.62
C GLN A 26 12.46 -12.41 6.59
N SER A 27 11.75 -11.31 6.85
CA SER A 27 10.56 -11.28 7.72
C SER A 27 9.42 -12.15 7.16
N LEU A 28 9.18 -12.10 5.84
CA LEU A 28 8.23 -12.98 5.16
C LEU A 28 8.61 -14.45 5.36
N PHE A 29 9.87 -14.79 5.10
CA PHE A 29 10.38 -16.16 5.24
C PHE A 29 10.22 -16.69 6.67
N LEU A 30 10.65 -15.92 7.69
CA LEU A 30 10.54 -16.30 9.10
C LEU A 30 9.09 -16.50 9.56
N ARG A 31 8.13 -15.83 8.91
CA ARG A 31 6.69 -15.94 9.20
C ARG A 31 5.98 -16.98 8.33
N GLY A 32 6.70 -17.70 7.46
CA GLY A 32 6.12 -18.66 6.54
C GLY A 32 5.18 -18.03 5.50
N LEU A 33 5.40 -16.76 5.18
CA LEU A 33 4.62 -16.00 4.21
C LEU A 33 5.34 -15.99 2.85
N SER A 34 4.57 -15.97 1.77
CA SER A 34 5.08 -15.76 0.42
C SER A 34 4.77 -14.35 -0.05
N LEU A 35 5.71 -13.74 -0.79
CA LEU A 35 5.47 -12.49 -1.50
C LEU A 35 4.45 -12.74 -2.61
N VAL A 36 3.36 -11.96 -2.62
CA VAL A 36 2.25 -12.09 -3.58
C VAL A 36 1.91 -10.78 -4.29
N GLY A 37 2.74 -9.75 -4.15
CA GLY A 37 2.40 -8.43 -4.66
C GLY A 37 3.14 -7.28 -4.01
N TRP A 38 2.72 -6.07 -4.36
CA TRP A 38 3.27 -4.81 -3.88
C TRP A 38 2.16 -3.76 -3.79
N TYR A 39 2.44 -2.65 -3.11
CA TYR A 39 1.50 -1.54 -3.02
C TYR A 39 2.25 -0.22 -2.93
N HIS A 40 1.60 0.83 -3.43
CA HIS A 40 2.04 2.21 -3.22
C HIS A 40 0.83 3.14 -3.12
N SER A 41 1.10 4.43 -2.96
CA SER A 41 0.05 5.45 -2.90
C SER A 41 0.16 6.41 -4.08
N HIS A 42 -1.00 6.85 -4.56
CA HIS A 42 -1.19 8.05 -5.36
C HIS A 42 -1.86 9.10 -4.45
N PRO A 43 -1.10 9.88 -3.66
CA PRO A 43 -1.67 10.59 -2.51
C PRO A 43 -2.83 11.53 -2.87
N PHE A 44 -2.73 12.22 -4.01
CA PHE A 44 -3.68 13.26 -4.44
C PHE A 44 -4.35 12.96 -5.80
N SER A 45 -4.19 11.74 -6.32
CA SER A 45 -4.72 11.32 -7.62
C SER A 45 -5.66 10.12 -7.46
N PRO A 46 -6.50 9.81 -8.45
CA PRO A 46 -7.29 8.59 -8.43
C PRO A 46 -6.40 7.36 -8.19
N ALA A 47 -6.94 6.38 -7.46
CA ALA A 47 -6.33 5.06 -7.29
C ALA A 47 -6.45 4.25 -8.59
N LEU A 48 -5.79 4.71 -9.64
CA LEU A 48 -5.73 4.09 -10.97
C LEU A 48 -4.26 3.93 -11.35
N PRO A 49 -3.89 2.83 -12.03
CA PRO A 49 -2.52 2.59 -12.45
C PRO A 49 -2.07 3.60 -13.51
N SER A 50 -0.89 4.16 -13.31
CA SER A 50 -0.14 4.91 -14.33
C SER A 50 0.58 3.95 -15.29
N LEU A 51 1.14 4.47 -16.37
CA LEU A 51 1.98 3.66 -17.29
C LEU A 51 3.18 3.04 -16.55
N HIS A 52 3.79 3.78 -15.63
CA HIS A 52 4.90 3.27 -14.84
C HIS A 52 4.47 2.13 -13.91
N ASP A 53 3.27 2.21 -13.33
CA ASP A 53 2.74 1.15 -12.48
C ASP A 53 2.43 -0.12 -13.28
N ILE A 54 1.98 0.05 -14.54
CA ILE A 54 1.73 -1.06 -15.47
C ILE A 54 3.05 -1.76 -15.81
N ASP A 55 4.08 -1.00 -16.17
CA ASP A 55 5.41 -1.54 -16.49
C ASP A 55 6.02 -2.27 -15.28
N ALA A 56 5.98 -1.64 -14.09
CA ALA A 56 6.47 -2.25 -12.86
C ALA A 56 5.71 -3.55 -12.50
N GLN A 57 4.38 -3.54 -12.64
CA GLN A 57 3.57 -4.72 -12.38
C GLN A 57 3.88 -5.86 -13.35
N MET A 58 4.14 -5.58 -14.63
CA MET A 58 4.58 -6.61 -15.58
C MET A 58 5.92 -7.21 -15.17
N ASP A 59 6.89 -6.39 -14.79
CA ASP A 59 8.20 -6.86 -14.31
C ASP A 59 8.06 -7.74 -13.07
N TYR A 60 7.25 -7.34 -12.09
CA TYR A 60 7.04 -8.12 -10.88
C TYR A 60 6.26 -9.42 -11.12
N GLN A 61 5.29 -9.43 -12.03
CA GLN A 61 4.60 -10.65 -12.47
C GLN A 61 5.59 -11.65 -13.07
N LEU A 62 6.48 -11.20 -13.95
CA LEU A 62 7.50 -12.05 -14.56
C LEU A 62 8.52 -12.57 -13.52
N LYS A 63 8.98 -11.70 -12.62
CA LYS A 63 9.90 -12.09 -11.53
C LYS A 63 9.30 -13.14 -10.62
N LEU A 64 8.03 -12.99 -10.23
CA LEU A 64 7.36 -13.92 -9.32
C LEU A 64 6.92 -15.22 -9.99
N GLN A 65 6.69 -15.25 -11.30
CA GLN A 65 6.42 -16.48 -12.04
C GLN A 65 7.61 -17.46 -11.97
N GLY A 66 8.84 -16.94 -11.92
CA GLY A 66 10.07 -17.73 -11.81
C GLY A 66 10.26 -18.70 -12.98
N SER A 67 11.02 -19.78 -12.74
CA SER A 67 11.31 -20.81 -13.75
C SER A 67 10.25 -21.90 -13.89
N GLY A 68 9.14 -21.77 -13.15
CA GLY A 68 8.09 -22.78 -13.08
C GLY A 68 6.92 -22.51 -14.03
N ASN A 69 6.19 -23.55 -14.42
CA ASN A 69 4.94 -23.44 -15.17
C ASN A 69 3.72 -23.12 -14.27
N GLY A 70 3.95 -22.78 -13.00
CA GLY A 70 2.89 -22.46 -12.04
C GLY A 70 2.53 -20.98 -12.07
N PHE A 71 1.25 -20.65 -11.98
CA PHE A 71 0.81 -19.28 -11.76
C PHE A 71 1.13 -18.89 -10.30
N GLN A 72 2.12 -18.03 -10.11
CA GLN A 72 2.37 -17.39 -8.83
C GLN A 72 1.67 -16.02 -8.81
N PRO A 73 0.74 -15.77 -7.87
CA PRO A 73 0.00 -14.52 -7.87
C PRO A 73 0.92 -13.34 -7.58
N CYS A 74 0.80 -12.29 -8.40
CA CYS A 74 1.42 -10.99 -8.19
C CYS A 74 0.33 -9.92 -8.33
N LEU A 75 -0.09 -9.32 -7.22
CA LEU A 75 -1.15 -8.32 -7.18
C LEU A 75 -0.57 -6.95 -6.80
N ALA A 76 -0.88 -5.93 -7.57
CA ALA A 76 -0.56 -4.54 -7.22
C ALA A 76 -1.75 -3.88 -6.53
N LEU A 77 -1.50 -3.01 -5.56
CA LEU A 77 -2.54 -2.19 -4.92
C LEU A 77 -2.13 -0.71 -4.92
N ILE A 78 -3.05 0.15 -5.36
CA ILE A 78 -2.86 1.60 -5.31
C ILE A 78 -3.79 2.17 -4.26
N CYS A 79 -3.23 2.87 -3.28
CA CYS A 79 -3.99 3.67 -2.34
C CYS A 79 -4.08 5.11 -2.83
N GLY A 80 -5.29 5.62 -3.06
CA GLY A 80 -5.58 7.03 -3.30
C GLY A 80 -6.16 7.65 -2.03
N PRO A 81 -5.32 8.03 -1.03
CA PRO A 81 -5.82 8.49 0.25
C PRO A 81 -6.52 9.84 0.12
N TYR A 82 -5.86 10.88 -0.39
CA TYR A 82 -6.35 12.25 -0.27
C TYR A 82 -6.96 12.82 -1.55
N TYR A 83 -7.28 11.97 -2.52
CA TYR A 83 -7.97 12.40 -3.74
C TYR A 83 -9.36 12.96 -3.43
N HIS A 84 -9.59 14.24 -3.73
CA HIS A 84 -10.87 14.92 -3.46
C HIS A 84 -12.06 14.36 -4.24
N GLY A 85 -11.82 13.56 -5.29
CA GLY A 85 -12.89 12.86 -6.00
C GLY A 85 -13.37 11.58 -5.30
N ASN A 86 -12.78 11.20 -4.15
CA ASN A 86 -13.32 10.14 -3.32
C ASN A 86 -14.68 10.56 -2.72
N PRO A 87 -15.65 9.64 -2.54
CA PRO A 87 -17.00 9.98 -2.08
C PRO A 87 -17.07 10.42 -0.61
N GLY A 88 -15.97 10.30 0.14
CA GLY A 88 -15.90 10.67 1.55
C GLY A 88 -14.47 10.56 2.10
N VAL A 89 -14.35 10.42 3.42
CA VAL A 89 -13.06 10.32 4.12
C VAL A 89 -12.31 9.03 3.83
N GLU A 90 -13.00 8.01 3.33
CA GLU A 90 -12.39 6.71 3.04
C GLU A 90 -11.35 6.82 1.91
N SER A 91 -10.15 6.31 2.18
CA SER A 91 -9.15 6.10 1.13
C SER A 91 -9.67 5.06 0.14
N LYS A 92 -9.51 5.31 -1.16
CA LYS A 92 -9.76 4.31 -2.20
C LYS A 92 -8.53 3.42 -2.33
N ILE A 93 -8.71 2.11 -2.20
CA ILE A 93 -7.66 1.12 -2.44
C ILE A 93 -8.09 0.30 -3.64
N SER A 94 -7.35 0.39 -4.73
CA SER A 94 -7.66 -0.30 -5.99
C SER A 94 -6.62 -1.37 -6.28
N PRO A 95 -6.98 -2.65 -6.22
CA PRO A 95 -6.13 -3.73 -6.68
C PRO A 95 -6.14 -3.77 -8.22
N PHE A 96 -5.01 -4.12 -8.83
CA PHE A 96 -4.94 -4.38 -10.26
C PHE A 96 -3.91 -5.48 -10.58
N TRP A 97 -4.14 -6.16 -11.69
CA TRP A 97 -3.22 -7.10 -12.34
C TRP A 97 -3.04 -6.66 -13.79
N VAL A 98 -1.94 -7.01 -14.46
CA VAL A 98 -1.72 -6.59 -15.85
C VAL A 98 -1.76 -7.79 -16.77
N MET A 99 -2.68 -7.77 -17.72
CA MET A 99 -2.69 -8.70 -18.85
C MET A 99 -1.55 -8.29 -19.81
N PRO A 100 -0.59 -9.18 -20.12
CA PRO A 100 0.48 -8.86 -21.05
C PRO A 100 -0.08 -8.58 -22.45
N PRO A 101 0.61 -7.75 -23.26
CA PRO A 101 0.18 -7.48 -24.61
C PRO A 101 0.15 -8.79 -25.45
N PRO A 102 -0.74 -8.90 -26.44
CA PRO A 102 -0.75 -10.04 -27.35
C PRO A 102 0.58 -10.21 -28.07
N GLU A 103 0.99 -11.45 -28.35
CA GLU A 103 2.24 -11.75 -29.05
C GLU A 103 2.36 -11.06 -30.42
N GLN A 104 1.23 -10.75 -31.07
CA GLN A 104 1.20 -10.05 -32.36
C GLN A 104 1.54 -8.56 -32.25
N ARG A 105 1.52 -7.99 -31.04
CA ARG A 105 1.79 -6.57 -30.76
C ARG A 105 2.64 -6.43 -29.49
N PRO A 106 3.89 -6.93 -29.50
CA PRO A 106 4.72 -6.97 -28.29
C PRO A 106 5.16 -5.59 -27.79
N ASN A 107 4.99 -4.54 -28.59
CA ASN A 107 5.31 -3.16 -28.23
C ASN A 107 4.11 -2.41 -27.61
N ASP A 108 2.92 -3.02 -27.55
CA ASP A 108 1.77 -2.42 -26.88
C ASP A 108 1.96 -2.51 -25.35
N TYR A 109 1.37 -1.58 -24.62
CA TYR A 109 1.32 -1.67 -23.16
C TYR A 109 0.44 -2.84 -22.71
N GLY A 110 0.79 -3.43 -21.57
CA GLY A 110 -0.10 -4.34 -20.86
C GLY A 110 -1.41 -3.64 -20.47
N ILE A 111 -2.48 -4.42 -20.39
CA ILE A 111 -3.81 -3.91 -20.04
C ILE A 111 -4.04 -4.13 -18.54
N PRO A 112 -4.22 -3.06 -17.74
CA PRO A 112 -4.59 -3.21 -16.34
C PRO A 112 -6.01 -3.79 -16.23
N MET A 113 -6.13 -4.86 -15.46
CA MET A 113 -7.35 -5.60 -15.21
C MET A 113 -7.88 -5.24 -13.82
N ASP A 114 -9.18 -4.97 -13.75
CA ASP A 114 -9.87 -4.85 -12.46
C ASP A 114 -9.88 -6.20 -11.74
N VAL A 115 -9.69 -6.16 -10.43
CA VAL A 115 -9.65 -7.35 -9.57
C VAL A 115 -10.78 -7.28 -8.56
N GLU A 116 -11.67 -8.27 -8.60
CA GLU A 116 -12.69 -8.45 -7.58
C GLU A 116 -12.06 -8.95 -6.28
N VAL A 117 -12.43 -8.32 -5.17
CA VAL A 117 -11.88 -8.61 -3.84
C VAL A 117 -12.98 -8.87 -2.83
N ALA A 118 -12.76 -9.90 -2.02
CA ALA A 118 -13.55 -10.16 -0.83
C ALA A 118 -12.75 -9.69 0.40
N TYR A 119 -13.39 -8.87 1.23
CA TYR A 119 -12.79 -8.36 2.46
C TYR A 119 -13.26 -9.19 3.66
N ILE A 120 -12.32 -9.64 4.47
CA ILE A 120 -12.56 -10.26 5.77
C ILE A 120 -11.88 -9.37 6.79
N GLN A 121 -12.69 -8.79 7.69
CA GLN A 121 -12.18 -7.93 8.74
C GLN A 121 -11.82 -8.77 9.97
N ASP A 122 -10.62 -8.56 10.50
CA ASP A 122 -10.19 -9.18 11.73
C ASP A 122 -10.99 -8.67 12.95
N GLY A 123 -11.09 -9.48 14.00
CA GLY A 123 -11.82 -9.12 15.21
C GLY A 123 -11.10 -8.09 16.10
N PHE A 124 -9.79 -7.98 15.98
CA PHE A 124 -8.92 -7.08 16.78
C PHE A 124 -7.58 -6.89 16.08
N LEU A 125 -6.85 -5.83 16.43
CA LEU A 125 -5.48 -5.62 15.97
C LEU A 125 -4.50 -6.38 16.87
N THR A 126 -3.57 -7.12 16.28
CA THR A 126 -2.52 -7.80 17.04
C THR A 126 -1.47 -6.80 17.52
N ASN A 127 -0.78 -7.14 18.63
CA ASN A 127 0.32 -6.32 19.15
C ASN A 127 1.43 -6.10 18.11
N ASP A 128 1.69 -7.09 17.24
CA ASP A 128 2.65 -6.93 16.14
C ASP A 128 2.26 -5.79 15.21
N VAL A 129 0.98 -5.71 14.83
CA VAL A 129 0.50 -4.65 13.92
C VAL A 129 0.57 -3.29 14.61
N LEU A 130 0.19 -3.20 15.88
CA LEU A 130 0.30 -1.96 16.67
C LEU A 130 1.77 -1.51 16.83
N GLN A 131 2.69 -2.45 17.01
CA GLN A 131 4.12 -2.15 17.08
C GLN A 131 4.64 -1.62 15.72
N GLU A 132 4.28 -2.26 14.61
CA GLU A 132 4.66 -1.77 13.27
C GLU A 132 4.10 -0.36 13.00
N MET A 133 2.86 -0.08 13.41
CA MET A 133 2.27 1.26 13.30
C MET A 133 3.05 2.29 14.13
N THR A 134 3.45 1.95 15.36
CA THR A 134 4.28 2.81 16.22
C THR A 134 5.62 3.11 15.56
N LEU A 135 6.32 2.07 15.07
CA LEU A 135 7.61 2.22 14.40
C LEU A 135 7.51 3.10 13.14
N LEU A 136 6.40 3.04 12.40
CA LEU A 136 6.17 3.92 11.26
C LEU A 136 6.03 5.39 11.67
N VAL A 137 5.23 5.67 12.71
CA VAL A 137 5.07 7.03 13.22
C VAL A 137 6.40 7.58 13.71
N GLU A 138 7.18 6.79 14.43
CA GLU A 138 8.51 7.18 14.90
C GLU A 138 9.49 7.44 13.76
N PHE A 139 9.54 6.55 12.75
CA PHE A 139 10.45 6.68 11.61
C PHE A 139 10.18 7.95 10.78
N TYR A 140 8.90 8.24 10.51
CA TYR A 140 8.51 9.40 9.70
C TYR A 140 8.32 10.69 10.52
N LYS A 141 8.56 10.65 11.83
CA LYS A 141 8.47 11.85 12.68
C LYS A 141 9.45 12.92 12.21
N GLY A 142 8.94 14.13 11.98
CA GLY A 142 9.75 15.26 11.53
C GLY A 142 10.30 15.14 10.10
N ALA A 143 9.79 14.18 9.31
CA ALA A 143 10.18 14.02 7.93
C ALA A 143 9.79 15.23 7.07
N PRO A 144 10.68 15.76 6.21
CA PRO A 144 10.37 16.91 5.37
C PRO A 144 9.32 16.60 4.29
N ASP A 145 9.20 15.32 3.93
CA ASP A 145 8.26 14.75 2.95
C ASP A 145 6.96 14.24 3.59
N LEU A 146 6.75 14.49 4.90
CA LEU A 146 5.52 14.12 5.57
C LEU A 146 4.32 14.92 5.06
N VAL A 147 3.17 14.27 4.98
CA VAL A 147 1.88 14.98 4.85
C VAL A 147 1.71 15.90 6.04
N LYS A 148 1.39 17.16 5.79
CA LYS A 148 1.14 18.14 6.84
C LYS A 148 -0.22 17.88 7.46
N PHE A 149 -0.24 17.01 8.48
CA PHE A 149 -1.46 16.48 9.07
C PHE A 149 -2.41 17.54 9.65
N GLN A 150 -1.89 18.73 10.00
CA GLN A 150 -2.66 19.86 10.53
C GLN A 150 -3.25 20.78 9.44
N GLU A 151 -2.83 20.62 8.18
CA GLU A 151 -3.43 21.38 7.07
C GLU A 151 -4.81 20.82 6.72
N LEU A 152 -5.65 21.69 6.16
CA LEU A 152 -6.99 21.33 5.71
C LEU A 152 -6.92 20.44 4.47
N TRP A 153 -7.58 19.28 4.55
CA TRP A 153 -7.88 18.42 3.41
C TRP A 153 -9.23 18.78 2.78
N SER A 154 -10.24 19.15 3.58
CA SER A 154 -11.53 19.65 3.08
C SER A 154 -11.88 20.99 3.75
N GLN A 155 -13.11 21.48 3.57
CA GLN A 155 -13.54 22.76 4.18
C GLN A 155 -13.40 22.78 5.70
N ASP A 156 -13.63 21.64 6.36
CA ASP A 156 -13.74 21.52 7.81
C ASP A 156 -12.90 20.37 8.40
N GLN A 157 -12.19 19.59 7.57
CA GLN A 157 -11.40 18.44 8.03
C GLN A 157 -9.94 18.59 7.66
N THR A 158 -9.07 18.28 8.63
CA THR A 158 -7.63 18.18 8.41
C THR A 158 -7.26 16.86 7.72
N TYR A 159 -6.03 16.77 7.22
CA TYR A 159 -5.46 15.51 6.75
C TYR A 159 -5.47 14.43 7.85
N LEU A 160 -5.29 14.81 9.12
CA LEU A 160 -5.36 13.89 10.25
C LEU A 160 -6.78 13.37 10.50
N ASP A 161 -7.79 14.25 10.45
CA ASP A 161 -9.19 13.86 10.62
C ASP A 161 -9.63 12.88 9.54
N LYS A 162 -9.21 13.16 8.29
CA LYS A 162 -9.40 12.26 7.16
C LYS A 162 -8.75 10.90 7.43
N LEU A 163 -7.48 10.87 7.83
CA LEU A 163 -6.77 9.62 8.13
C LEU A 163 -7.49 8.79 9.21
N LYS A 164 -7.88 9.43 10.31
CA LYS A 164 -8.66 8.82 11.40
C LYS A 164 -9.98 8.24 10.87
N GLY A 165 -10.74 9.01 10.11
CA GLY A 165 -11.99 8.57 9.50
C GLY A 165 -11.82 7.37 8.57
N SER A 166 -10.78 7.39 7.73
CA SER A 166 -10.47 6.26 6.82
C SER A 166 -10.02 4.99 7.54
N LEU A 167 -9.31 5.11 8.67
CA LEU A 167 -8.88 3.96 9.45
C LEU A 167 -10.05 3.38 10.23
N ALA A 168 -10.89 4.22 10.82
CA ALA A 168 -12.05 3.79 11.60
C ALA A 168 -13.02 2.89 10.81
N SER A 169 -13.15 3.08 9.49
CA SER A 169 -14.00 2.21 8.65
C SER A 169 -13.35 0.89 8.23
N ARG A 170 -12.03 0.75 8.44
CA ARG A 170 -11.23 -0.40 7.98
C ARG A 170 -10.51 -1.15 9.11
N THR A 171 -10.72 -0.74 10.36
CA THR A 171 -10.10 -1.31 11.55
C THR A 171 -11.14 -1.90 12.48
N PRO A 172 -10.76 -2.89 13.32
CA PRO A 172 -11.66 -3.46 14.32
C PRO A 172 -12.20 -2.41 15.30
N LYS A 173 -13.36 -2.69 15.89
CA LYS A 173 -14.12 -1.73 16.72
C LYS A 173 -13.44 -1.36 18.04
N ASP A 174 -12.42 -2.10 18.47
CA ASP A 174 -11.67 -1.84 19.69
C ASP A 174 -10.80 -0.58 19.61
N GLN A 175 -10.56 -0.04 18.40
CA GLN A 175 -9.84 1.20 18.15
C GLN A 175 -8.49 1.31 18.89
N SER A 176 -7.82 0.17 19.09
CA SER A 176 -6.58 0.04 19.86
C SER A 176 -5.40 0.85 19.27
N PHE A 177 -5.51 1.30 18.02
CA PHE A 177 -4.55 2.16 17.34
C PHE A 177 -4.69 3.66 17.66
N THR A 178 -5.75 4.10 18.34
CA THR A 178 -6.01 5.53 18.61
C THR A 178 -4.83 6.23 19.31
N PRO A 179 -4.21 5.65 20.36
CA PRO A 179 -3.07 6.27 21.03
C PRO A 179 -1.83 6.43 20.13
N ILE A 180 -1.73 5.65 19.05
CA ILE A 180 -0.64 5.76 18.08
C ILE A 180 -0.87 6.98 17.18
N LEU A 181 -2.11 7.21 16.75
CA LEU A 181 -2.47 8.37 15.92
C LEU A 181 -2.34 9.70 16.67
N GLU A 182 -2.49 9.68 17.99
CA GLU A 182 -2.24 10.84 18.85
C GLU A 182 -0.75 11.23 18.90
N GLN A 183 0.17 10.41 18.41
CA GLN A 183 1.61 10.74 18.36
C GLN A 183 2.02 11.44 17.06
N ILE A 184 1.09 11.53 16.10
CA ILE A 184 1.28 12.23 14.83
C ILE A 184 1.09 13.73 15.10
N TYR A 185 2.19 14.46 15.30
CA TYR A 185 2.23 15.93 15.44
C TYR A 185 3.22 16.56 14.47
#